data_AF-T1A5Y9-F1
#
_entry.id   AF-T1A5Y9-F1
#
_cell.length_a   1.000
_cell.length_b   1.000
_cell.length_c   1.000
_cell.angle_alpha   90.00
_cell.angle_beta   90.00
_cell.angle_gamma   90.00
#
_symmetry.space_group_name_H-M   'P 1'
#
loop_
_entity.id
_entity.type
_entity.pdbx_description
1 polymer ?
#
loop_
_entity_poly.entity_id
_entity_poly.type
_entity_poly.pdbx_seq_one_letter_code
_entity_poly.pdbx_strand_id
1 'polypeptide(L)'
;TRVHDMFPEKHAYWTEGGPDIRQPDYATDWAKWSETFSGILRNRARCIVSWNLLLDEMGRPNIGPFSCGGLMTIDSKTQQLTRSGQYWAFAHYSKVLQRGARILGSSGDLPGIAHVAAENPDGSRVLVVTNQRSAQSVQCTLGARALALELPPDS
;
A
#
# COMPACT_ATOMS: atom_id res chain seq x y z
N THR A 1 -7.36 2.72 17.72
CA THR A 1 -6.54 3.84 17.22
C THR A 1 -7.03 5.08 17.91
N ARG A 2 -6.16 5.95 18.45
CA ARG A 2 -6.59 6.98 19.42
C ARG A 2 -7.81 7.79 18.97
N VAL A 3 -7.87 8.21 17.70
CA VAL A 3 -9.01 8.96 17.15
C VAL A 3 -10.27 8.09 17.03
N HIS A 4 -10.16 6.88 16.50
CA HIS A 4 -11.31 5.97 16.39
C HIS A 4 -11.83 5.54 17.76
N ASP A 5 -10.95 5.30 18.73
CA ASP A 5 -11.30 4.85 20.07
C ASP A 5 -12.10 5.94 20.82
N MET A 6 -11.79 7.23 20.56
CA MET A 6 -12.55 8.37 21.08
C MET A 6 -13.83 8.67 20.29
N PHE A 7 -13.85 8.38 18.99
CA PHE A 7 -14.95 8.72 18.08
C PHE A 7 -15.35 7.52 17.20
N PRO A 8 -15.88 6.42 17.77
CA PRO A 8 -16.08 5.15 17.06
C PRO A 8 -17.08 5.25 15.90
N GLU A 9 -18.07 6.14 16.02
CA GLU A 9 -19.09 6.39 15.00
C GLU A 9 -18.57 7.22 13.82
N LYS A 10 -17.37 7.82 13.93
CA LYS A 10 -16.79 8.65 12.87
C LYS A 10 -15.90 7.81 11.97
N HIS A 11 -16.05 8.05 10.66
CA HIS A 11 -15.25 7.39 9.64
C HIS A 11 -13.95 8.16 9.41
N ALA A 12 -12.87 7.43 9.13
CA ALA A 12 -11.59 7.98 8.72
C ALA A 12 -11.28 7.60 7.27
N TYR A 13 -10.62 8.51 6.57
CA TYR A 13 -10.21 8.35 5.17
C TYR A 13 -8.80 8.91 5.03
N TRP A 14 -7.91 8.19 4.35
CA TRP A 14 -6.61 8.73 3.97
C TRP A 14 -6.75 9.28 2.56
N THR A 15 -6.77 10.61 2.47
CA THR A 15 -7.27 11.32 1.28
C THR A 15 -6.17 11.81 0.36
N GLU A 16 -4.92 11.79 0.81
CA GLU A 16 -3.79 12.21 0.00
C GLU A 16 -2.47 11.63 0.51
N GLY A 17 -1.60 11.34 -0.44
CA GLY A 17 -0.17 11.17 -0.24
C GLY A 17 0.46 10.57 -1.48
N GLY A 18 1.69 10.98 -1.75
CA GLY A 18 2.39 10.62 -2.96
C GLY A 18 3.88 10.50 -2.72
N PRO A 19 4.60 9.86 -3.64
CA PRO A 19 6.04 9.75 -3.56
C PRO A 19 6.72 11.09 -3.89
N ASP A 20 7.96 11.23 -3.44
CA ASP A 20 8.86 12.29 -3.87
C ASP A 20 9.75 11.74 -5.00
N ILE A 21 9.65 12.33 -6.19
CA ILE A 21 10.40 11.89 -7.38
C ILE A 21 11.93 11.96 -7.22
N ARG A 22 12.43 12.74 -6.25
CA ARG A 22 13.86 12.85 -5.97
C ARG A 22 14.40 11.70 -5.12
N GLN A 23 13.53 10.86 -4.56
CA GLN A 23 13.96 9.71 -3.78
C GLN A 23 14.60 8.67 -4.71
N PRO A 24 15.78 8.13 -4.37
CA PRO A 24 16.50 7.19 -5.23
C PRO A 24 15.71 5.89 -5.46
N ASP A 25 14.83 5.55 -4.53
CA ASP A 25 13.96 4.37 -4.55
C ASP A 25 12.55 4.67 -5.10
N TYR A 26 12.27 5.83 -5.70
CA TYR A 26 10.95 6.21 -6.24
C TYR A 26 10.29 5.12 -7.12
N ALA A 27 11.09 4.43 -7.93
CA ALA A 27 10.60 3.37 -8.81
C ALA A 27 10.46 2.01 -8.10
N THR A 28 11.10 1.83 -6.95
CA THR A 28 11.28 0.54 -6.27
C THR A 28 10.77 0.48 -4.83
N ASP A 29 10.21 1.55 -4.30
CA ASP A 29 9.75 1.68 -2.91
C ASP A 29 8.39 0.99 -2.63
N TRP A 30 8.05 -0.08 -3.36
CA TRP A 30 6.74 -0.74 -3.24
C TRP A 30 6.50 -1.35 -1.86
N ALA A 31 7.51 -1.96 -1.23
CA ALA A 31 7.34 -2.55 0.11
C ALA A 31 7.15 -1.47 1.18
N LYS A 32 7.83 -0.32 1.02
CA LYS A 32 7.65 0.87 1.87
C LYS A 32 6.22 1.41 1.79
N TRP A 33 5.69 1.56 0.57
CA TRP A 33 4.30 1.98 0.38
C TRP A 33 3.29 0.94 0.87
N SER A 34 3.55 -0.35 0.63
CA SER A 34 2.66 -1.42 1.09
C SER A 34 2.58 -1.49 2.61
N GLU A 35 3.69 -1.34 3.34
CA GLU A 35 3.64 -1.23 4.81
C GLU A 35 2.80 -0.03 5.25
N THR A 36 2.98 1.12 4.60
CA THR A 36 2.20 2.33 4.86
C THR A 36 0.70 2.06 4.66
N PHE A 37 0.32 1.37 3.57
CA PHE A 37 -1.07 1.02 3.28
C PHE A 37 -1.65 0.03 4.29
N SER A 38 -0.89 -1.00 4.65
CA SER A 38 -1.25 -1.91 5.75
C SER A 38 -1.50 -1.14 7.04
N GLY A 39 -0.61 -0.22 7.40
CA GLY A 39 -0.77 0.65 8.56
C GLY A 39 -2.06 1.48 8.50
N ILE A 40 -2.31 2.16 7.37
CA ILE A 40 -3.50 2.99 7.17
C ILE A 40 -4.80 2.18 7.35
N LEU A 41 -4.91 1.02 6.69
CA LEU A 41 -6.12 0.18 6.73
C LEU A 41 -6.33 -0.44 8.12
N ARG A 42 -5.26 -0.94 8.75
CA ARG A 42 -5.30 -1.44 10.13
C ARG A 42 -5.65 -0.33 11.12
N ASN A 43 -5.32 0.92 10.78
CA ASN A 43 -5.65 2.11 11.55
C ASN A 43 -7.06 2.67 11.25
N ARG A 44 -7.97 1.83 10.72
CA ARG A 44 -9.41 2.10 10.52
C ARG A 44 -9.76 3.11 9.42
N ALA A 45 -8.79 3.52 8.60
CA ALA A 45 -9.12 4.28 7.40
C ALA A 45 -9.86 3.40 6.39
N ARG A 46 -10.88 3.96 5.74
CA ARG A 46 -11.74 3.22 4.79
C ARG A 46 -11.23 3.24 3.36
N CYS A 47 -10.31 4.14 3.05
CA CYS A 47 -9.68 4.23 1.74
C CYS A 47 -8.28 4.84 1.85
N ILE A 48 -7.55 4.70 0.75
CA ILE A 48 -6.25 5.31 0.48
C ILE A 48 -6.37 5.96 -0.89
N VAL A 49 -6.15 7.27 -0.98
CA VAL A 49 -6.18 8.04 -2.22
C VAL A 49 -4.80 8.63 -2.48
N SER A 50 -4.16 8.20 -3.57
CA SER A 50 -2.87 8.79 -4.00
C SER A 50 -3.06 10.22 -4.50
N TRP A 51 -1.99 11.01 -4.41
CA TRP A 51 -1.98 12.40 -4.85
C TRP A 51 -2.03 12.55 -6.37
N ASN A 52 -0.93 12.33 -7.08
CA ASN A 52 -0.86 12.47 -8.53
C ASN A 52 -0.91 11.09 -9.21
N LEU A 53 -1.86 10.90 -10.14
CA LEU A 53 -1.88 9.70 -10.97
C LEU A 53 -0.73 9.68 -11.98
N LEU A 54 -0.46 10.81 -12.63
CA LEU A 54 0.50 10.93 -13.72
C LEU A 54 1.22 12.28 -13.63
N LEU A 55 2.55 12.26 -13.71
CA LEU A 55 3.41 13.44 -13.88
C LEU A 55 4.49 13.13 -14.92
N ASP A 56 5.19 14.15 -15.41
CA ASP A 56 6.36 13.93 -16.27
C ASP A 56 7.60 13.47 -15.49
N GLU A 57 8.70 13.20 -16.20
CA GLU A 57 9.98 12.77 -15.63
C GLU A 57 10.64 13.78 -14.67
N MET A 58 10.12 15.01 -14.63
CA MET A 58 10.55 16.08 -13.73
C MET A 58 9.54 16.35 -12.60
N GLY A 59 8.47 15.54 -12.51
CA GLY A 59 7.40 15.72 -11.52
C GLY A 59 6.50 16.91 -11.82
N ARG A 60 6.29 17.24 -13.09
CA ARG A 60 5.56 18.44 -13.55
C ARG A 60 4.27 18.08 -14.32
N PRO A 61 3.36 19.07 -14.49
CA PRO A 61 3.40 20.45 -13.98
C PRO A 61 3.33 20.53 -12.45
N ASN A 62 4.10 21.44 -11.85
CA ASN A 62 4.11 21.67 -10.41
C ASN A 62 4.35 23.14 -10.11
N ILE A 63 3.41 23.74 -9.37
CA ILE A 63 3.46 25.15 -8.95
C ILE A 63 3.74 25.30 -7.45
N GLY A 64 3.87 24.18 -6.73
CA GLY A 64 4.15 24.15 -5.30
C GLY A 64 5.65 24.07 -4.98
N PRO A 65 6.02 24.23 -3.70
CA PRO A 65 7.43 24.24 -3.27
C PRO A 65 8.03 22.84 -3.11
N PHE A 66 7.21 21.80 -3.15
CA PHE A 66 7.62 20.42 -2.89
C PHE A 66 7.77 19.64 -4.19
N SER A 67 8.79 18.79 -4.28
CA SER A 67 8.88 17.81 -5.36
C SER A 67 7.81 16.75 -5.19
N CYS A 68 7.23 16.32 -6.31
CA CYS A 68 6.19 15.30 -6.34
C CYS A 68 6.51 14.27 -7.42
N GLY A 69 6.24 13.01 -7.15
CA GLY A 69 6.16 11.93 -8.13
C GLY A 69 4.73 11.49 -8.34
N GLY A 70 4.46 10.87 -9.49
CA GLY A 70 3.17 10.27 -9.79
C GLY A 70 3.12 8.80 -9.39
N LEU A 71 1.93 8.20 -9.45
CA LEU A 71 1.83 6.73 -9.57
C LEU A 71 2.48 6.25 -10.87
N MET A 72 2.34 7.04 -11.93
CA MET A 72 3.00 6.81 -13.20
C MET A 72 3.78 8.04 -13.60
N THR A 73 4.83 7.81 -14.37
CA THR A 73 5.60 8.85 -15.04
C THR A 73 5.38 8.72 -16.55
N ILE A 74 5.06 9.83 -17.22
CA ILE A 74 5.07 9.92 -18.68
C ILE A 74 6.32 10.63 -19.14
N ASP A 75 7.11 10.00 -19.99
CA ASP A 75 8.24 10.68 -20.63
C ASP A 75 7.71 11.75 -21.60
N SER A 76 8.08 13.01 -21.35
CA SER A 76 7.53 14.17 -22.05
C SER A 76 7.80 14.16 -23.57
N LYS A 77 8.82 13.43 -24.04
CA LYS A 77 9.24 13.38 -25.45
C LYS A 77 8.69 12.16 -26.19
N THR A 78 8.79 11.00 -25.57
CA THR A 78 8.47 9.70 -26.16
C THR A 78 7.08 9.21 -25.80
N GLN A 79 6.42 9.83 -24.81
CA GLN A 79 5.11 9.43 -24.28
C GLN A 79 5.10 8.02 -23.65
N GLN A 80 6.28 7.46 -23.35
CA GLN A 80 6.37 6.18 -22.67
C GLN A 80 5.94 6.32 -21.21
N LEU A 81 5.20 5.32 -20.73
CA LEU A 81 4.73 5.25 -19.35
C LEU A 81 5.60 4.32 -18.52
N THR A 82 6.04 4.79 -17.36
CA THR A 82 6.68 3.97 -16.32
C THR A 82 5.86 4.03 -15.03
N ARG A 83 5.97 2.99 -14.20
CA ARG A 83 5.21 2.83 -12.94
C ARG A 83 6.14 3.03 -11.76
N SER A 84 5.73 3.79 -10.77
CA SER A 84 6.47 3.97 -9.52
C SER A 84 6.30 2.79 -8.57
N GLY A 85 7.08 2.74 -7.48
CA GLY A 85 6.90 1.75 -6.43
C GLY A 85 5.53 1.87 -5.77
N GLN A 86 5.03 3.09 -5.56
CA GLN A 86 3.67 3.34 -5.05
C GLN A 86 2.58 2.72 -5.97
N TYR A 87 2.73 2.78 -7.30
CA TYR A 87 1.79 2.13 -8.21
C TYR A 87 1.72 0.62 -7.98
N TRP A 88 2.88 -0.03 -7.87
CA TRP A 88 2.94 -1.47 -7.65
C TRP A 88 2.35 -1.84 -6.29
N ALA A 89 2.63 -1.06 -5.24
CA ALA A 89 1.96 -1.20 -3.96
C ALA A 89 0.44 -1.12 -4.12
N PHE A 90 -0.12 -0.11 -4.80
CA PHE A 90 -1.57 -0.02 -5.02
C PHE A 90 -2.12 -1.21 -5.82
N ALA A 91 -1.37 -1.73 -6.79
CA ALA A 91 -1.78 -2.88 -7.58
C ALA A 91 -1.95 -4.15 -6.71
N HIS A 92 -1.13 -4.33 -5.68
CA HIS A 92 -1.26 -5.45 -4.73
C HIS A 92 -2.52 -5.39 -3.87
N TYR A 93 -3.10 -4.20 -3.66
CA TYR A 93 -4.31 -4.03 -2.85
C TYR A 93 -5.55 -3.95 -3.73
N SER A 94 -5.55 -3.08 -4.74
CA SER A 94 -6.73 -2.75 -5.54
C SER A 94 -7.21 -3.90 -6.45
N LYS A 95 -6.31 -4.83 -6.82
CA LYS A 95 -6.68 -6.01 -7.62
C LYS A 95 -7.44 -7.07 -6.82
N VAL A 96 -7.26 -7.12 -5.50
CA VAL A 96 -7.75 -8.22 -4.65
C VAL A 96 -8.79 -7.74 -3.63
N LEU A 97 -8.73 -6.48 -3.20
CA LEU A 97 -9.71 -5.87 -2.30
C LEU A 97 -10.85 -5.24 -3.11
N GLN A 98 -12.06 -5.74 -2.91
CA GLN A 98 -13.27 -5.20 -3.52
C GLN A 98 -13.81 -4.02 -2.72
N ARG A 99 -14.57 -3.15 -3.39
CA ARG A 99 -15.33 -2.09 -2.70
C ARG A 99 -16.27 -2.74 -1.68
N GLY A 100 -16.18 -2.29 -0.42
CA GLY A 100 -16.97 -2.85 0.69
C GLY A 100 -16.27 -3.99 1.45
N ALA A 101 -15.03 -4.35 1.09
CA ALA A 101 -14.23 -5.27 1.87
C ALA A 101 -14.09 -4.79 3.32
N ARG A 102 -14.14 -5.73 4.25
CA ARG A 102 -14.02 -5.49 5.69
C ARG A 102 -12.65 -5.93 6.16
N ILE A 103 -11.90 -5.03 6.79
CA ILE A 103 -10.61 -5.39 7.41
C ILE A 103 -10.86 -6.31 8.61
N LEU A 104 -10.19 -7.45 8.62
CA LEU A 104 -10.26 -8.44 9.69
C LEU A 104 -9.19 -8.15 10.74
N GLY A 105 -9.47 -8.49 11.99
CA GLY A 105 -8.44 -8.51 13.03
C GLY A 105 -7.42 -9.60 12.72
N SER A 106 -6.12 -9.24 12.75
CA SER A 106 -5.01 -10.17 12.56
C SER A 106 -3.82 -9.78 13.43
N SER A 107 -3.05 -10.78 13.86
CA SER A 107 -1.90 -10.65 14.75
C SER A 107 -0.65 -11.29 14.13
N GLY A 108 0.50 -10.70 14.41
CA GLY A 108 1.82 -11.17 14.00
C GLY A 108 2.84 -10.05 14.21
N ASP A 109 4.03 -10.40 14.69
CA ASP A 109 5.06 -9.46 15.16
C ASP A 109 6.46 -9.78 14.58
N LEU A 110 6.51 -10.52 13.47
CA LEU A 110 7.76 -10.82 12.78
C LEU A 110 8.45 -9.51 12.33
N PRO A 111 9.74 -9.30 12.66
CA PRO A 111 10.45 -8.09 12.30
C PRO A 111 10.46 -7.83 10.79
N GLY A 112 10.08 -6.61 10.39
CA GLY A 112 10.05 -6.22 8.97
C GLY A 112 8.88 -6.77 8.17
N ILE A 113 7.92 -7.44 8.82
CA ILE A 113 6.70 -7.92 8.18
C ILE A 113 5.51 -7.03 8.54
N ALA A 114 4.91 -6.41 7.53
CA ALA A 114 3.62 -5.76 7.62
C ALA A 114 2.54 -6.63 6.97
N HIS A 115 1.31 -6.54 7.46
CA HIS A 115 0.22 -7.34 6.90
C HIS A 115 -1.17 -6.75 7.14
N VAL A 116 -2.08 -6.96 6.20
CA VAL A 116 -3.51 -6.68 6.38
C VAL A 116 -4.35 -7.83 5.86
N ALA A 117 -5.34 -8.25 6.66
CA ALA A 117 -6.31 -9.24 6.28
C ALA A 117 -7.67 -8.58 6.03
N ALA A 118 -8.42 -9.05 5.04
CA ALA A 118 -9.74 -8.55 4.72
C ALA A 118 -10.67 -9.67 4.24
N GLU A 119 -11.98 -9.44 4.35
CA GLU A 119 -13.03 -10.24 3.73
C GLU A 119 -13.80 -9.37 2.74
N ASN A 120 -13.85 -9.80 1.48
CA ASN A 120 -14.62 -9.16 0.43
C ASN A 120 -16.12 -9.43 0.59
N PRO A 121 -17.00 -8.62 -0.03
CA PRO A 121 -18.45 -8.85 0.02
C PRO A 121 -18.91 -10.20 -0.53
N ASP A 122 -18.14 -10.81 -1.43
CA ASP A 122 -18.37 -12.16 -1.97
C ASP A 122 -17.92 -13.30 -1.02
N GLY A 123 -17.39 -12.96 0.15
CA GLY A 123 -16.88 -13.90 1.15
C GLY A 123 -15.45 -14.37 0.92
N SER A 124 -14.78 -13.94 -0.17
CA SER A 124 -13.36 -14.24 -0.36
C SER A 124 -12.50 -13.53 0.69
N ARG A 125 -11.47 -14.23 1.17
CA ARG A 125 -10.53 -13.70 2.18
C ARG A 125 -9.20 -13.37 1.53
N VAL A 126 -8.70 -12.18 1.84
CA VAL A 126 -7.45 -11.63 1.30
C VAL A 126 -6.48 -11.42 2.44
N LEU A 127 -5.23 -11.78 2.22
CA LEU A 127 -4.11 -11.41 3.06
C LEU A 127 -3.06 -10.75 2.17
N VAL A 128 -2.73 -9.49 2.45
CA VAL A 128 -1.55 -8.83 1.88
C VAL A 128 -0.45 -8.89 2.94
N VAL A 129 0.72 -9.37 2.55
CA VAL A 129 1.92 -9.47 3.40
C VAL A 129 3.04 -8.71 2.70
N THR A 130 3.83 -7.98 3.46
CA THR A 130 4.95 -7.17 2.97
C THR A 130 6.18 -7.45 3.79
N ASN A 131 7.30 -7.66 3.11
CA ASN A 131 8.63 -7.88 3.67
C ASN A 131 9.58 -6.75 3.26
N GLN A 132 10.00 -5.93 4.22
CA GLN A 132 10.97 -4.85 3.97
C GLN A 132 12.42 -5.23 4.29
N ARG A 133 12.72 -6.51 4.49
CA ARG A 133 14.03 -6.98 4.92
C ARG A 133 14.61 -7.96 3.91
N SER A 134 15.59 -8.75 4.34
CA SER A 134 16.08 -9.92 3.63
C SER A 134 14.96 -10.96 3.45
N ALA A 135 15.24 -11.98 2.62
CA ALA A 135 14.31 -13.09 2.43
C ALA A 135 13.91 -13.70 3.78
N GLN A 136 12.62 -14.00 3.93
CA GLN A 136 12.08 -14.53 5.18
C GLN A 136 10.88 -15.44 4.92
N SER A 137 10.86 -16.58 5.63
CA SER A 137 9.72 -17.49 5.66
C SER A 137 8.67 -17.00 6.66
N VAL A 138 7.41 -16.99 6.26
CA VAL A 138 6.28 -16.59 7.10
C VAL A 138 5.22 -17.68 7.08
N GLN A 139 4.75 -18.10 8.25
CA GLN A 139 3.61 -18.99 8.38
C GLN A 139 2.35 -18.18 8.69
N CYS A 140 1.37 -18.22 7.79
CA CYS A 140 0.08 -17.58 7.94
C CYS A 140 -0.97 -18.63 8.35
N THR A 141 -1.77 -18.34 9.37
CA THR A 141 -2.81 -19.26 9.87
C THR A 141 -4.19 -18.61 9.83
N LEU A 142 -5.20 -19.42 9.49
CA LEU A 142 -6.61 -19.02 9.47
C LEU A 142 -7.48 -20.20 9.92
N GLY A 143 -7.87 -20.18 11.20
CA GLY A 143 -8.53 -21.34 11.83
C GLY A 143 -7.60 -22.55 11.81
N ALA A 144 -8.09 -23.68 11.27
CA ALA A 144 -7.30 -24.91 11.12
C ALA A 144 -6.40 -24.93 9.87
N ARG A 145 -6.44 -23.90 9.03
CA ARG A 145 -5.64 -23.81 7.80
C ARG A 145 -4.34 -23.06 8.05
N ALA A 146 -3.27 -23.49 7.41
CA ALA A 146 -1.99 -22.80 7.42
C ALA A 146 -1.41 -22.71 5.99
N LEU A 147 -0.67 -21.64 5.73
CA LEU A 147 0.07 -21.40 4.49
C LEU A 147 1.48 -20.93 4.86
N ALA A 148 2.51 -21.60 4.33
CA ALA A 148 3.88 -21.12 4.42
C ALA A 148 4.20 -20.29 3.17
N LEU A 149 4.78 -19.11 3.38
CA LEU A 149 5.19 -18.17 2.33
C LEU A 149 6.69 -17.93 2.46
N GLU A 150 7.41 -18.10 1.35
CA GLU A 150 8.80 -17.62 1.24
C GLU A 150 8.76 -16.23 0.61
N LEU A 151 9.02 -15.20 1.41
CA LEU A 151 9.00 -13.81 0.96
C LEU A 151 10.40 -13.42 0.49
N PRO A 152 10.59 -12.99 -0.77
CA PRO A 152 11.84 -12.40 -1.22
C PRO A 152 12.20 -11.14 -0.43
N PRO A 153 13.46 -10.67 -0.50
CA PRO A 153 13.81 -9.36 0.03
C PRO A 153 12.97 -8.27 -0.65
N ASP A 154 12.54 -7.27 0.12
CA ASP A 154 11.81 -6.09 -0.39
C ASP A 154 10.59 -6.47 -1.26
N SER A 155 9.60 -7.17 -0.68
CA SER A 155 8.41 -7.71 -1.38
C SER A 155 7.06 -7.42 -0.73
#